data_AF-A0A961GTQ6-F1
#
_entry.id   AF-A0A961GTQ6-F1
#
_cell.length_a   1.000
_cell.length_b   1.000
_cell.length_c   1.000
_cell.angle_alpha   90.00
_cell.angle_beta   90.00
_cell.angle_gamma   90.00
#
_symmetry.space_group_name_H-M   'P 1'
#
loop_
_entity.id
_entity.type
_entity.pdbx_description
1 polymer ?
#
loop_
_entity_poly.entity_id
_entity_poly.type
_entity_poly.pdbx_seq_one_letter_code
_entity_poly.pdbx_strand_id
1 'polypeptide(L)'
;RCTLRGRGDLHDTSLWTPRHPWPPGDDTRARLLGDGSRWCSLEGMLPGPQGAERPAGVAILDHPGNPNHPTPWYASTRADTYGDEGWSNFVNAAFLWHGPLEVAAGEELRLRHRVVTWDDESDPDRIDSEWDRWVSR
;
A
#
# COMPACT_ATOMS: atom_id res chain seq x y z
N ARG A 1 -14.80 11.59 5.29
CA ARG A 1 -15.25 10.17 5.20
C ARG A 1 -14.82 9.69 3.83
N CYS A 2 -13.91 8.72 3.75
CA CYS A 2 -13.32 8.23 2.49
C CYS A 2 -14.40 7.79 1.49
N THR A 3 -14.19 8.13 0.22
CA THR A 3 -15.12 7.87 -0.89
C THR A 3 -14.72 6.71 -1.79
N LEU A 4 -13.48 6.22 -1.69
CA LEU A 4 -13.01 5.00 -2.35
C LEU A 4 -13.94 3.81 -2.03
N ARG A 5 -14.58 3.19 -3.05
CA ARG A 5 -15.53 2.06 -2.84
C ARG A 5 -15.11 0.72 -3.43
N GLY A 6 -13.95 0.63 -4.07
CA GLY A 6 -13.32 -0.63 -4.46
C GLY A 6 -13.19 -0.81 -5.98
N ARG A 7 -13.46 -2.03 -6.46
CA ARG A 7 -13.15 -2.47 -7.83
C ARG A 7 -13.80 -1.54 -8.88
N GLY A 8 -12.96 -0.96 -9.74
CA GLY A 8 -13.38 -0.16 -10.88
C GLY A 8 -13.41 1.36 -10.63
N ASP A 9 -13.42 1.80 -9.36
CA ASP A 9 -13.45 3.24 -9.06
C ASP A 9 -12.06 3.86 -9.11
N LEU A 10 -11.03 3.13 -8.64
CA LEU A 10 -9.65 3.61 -8.59
C LEU A 10 -8.87 3.13 -9.82
N HIS A 11 -8.50 4.08 -10.69
CA HIS A 11 -7.77 3.84 -11.94
C HIS A 11 -6.50 4.72 -12.01
N ASP A 12 -5.72 4.57 -13.08
CA ASP A 12 -4.42 5.23 -13.26
C ASP A 12 -3.51 5.06 -12.03
N THR A 13 -3.43 3.81 -11.56
CA THR A 13 -2.90 3.53 -10.24
C THR A 13 -1.39 3.34 -10.21
N SER A 14 -0.80 3.70 -9.07
CA SER A 14 0.63 3.53 -8.80
C SER A 14 0.88 3.12 -7.34
N LEU A 15 2.02 2.45 -7.11
CA LEU A 15 2.46 1.99 -5.80
C LEU A 15 3.64 2.78 -5.30
N TRP A 16 3.57 3.34 -4.08
CA TRP A 16 4.66 4.13 -3.51
C TRP A 16 5.14 3.55 -2.18
N THR A 17 6.43 3.76 -1.89
CA THR A 17 7.08 3.47 -0.61
C THR A 17 8.15 4.54 -0.33
N PRO A 18 8.65 4.71 0.91
CA PRO A 18 9.78 5.60 1.20
C PRO A 18 11.07 5.27 0.46
N ARG A 19 11.23 4.03 -0.01
CA ARG A 19 12.41 3.62 -0.79
C ARG A 19 12.27 3.92 -2.28
N HIS A 20 11.05 4.22 -2.72
CA HIS A 20 10.74 4.60 -4.09
C HIS A 20 9.94 5.91 -4.14
N PRO A 21 10.48 7.04 -3.61
CA PRO A 21 9.77 8.32 -3.62
C PRO A 21 9.84 9.02 -4.99
N TRP A 22 8.99 10.03 -5.16
CA TRP A 22 8.83 10.84 -6.37
C TRP A 22 10.08 11.70 -6.73
N PRO A 23 10.38 11.97 -8.03
CA PRO A 23 9.79 11.39 -9.24
C PRO A 23 10.40 10.01 -9.58
N PRO A 24 9.70 9.15 -10.32
CA PRO A 24 10.13 7.76 -10.51
C PRO A 24 11.13 7.60 -11.67
N GLY A 25 11.81 6.46 -11.71
CA GLY A 25 12.26 5.87 -12.96
C GLY A 25 11.09 5.12 -13.64
N ASP A 26 11.17 4.91 -14.95
CA ASP A 26 10.06 4.49 -15.84
C ASP A 26 9.33 3.18 -15.48
N ASP A 27 9.80 2.33 -14.56
CA ASP A 27 9.30 0.94 -14.44
C ASP A 27 9.04 0.41 -13.01
N THR A 28 9.14 1.23 -11.95
CA THR A 28 9.06 0.73 -10.55
C THR A 28 7.70 0.88 -9.85
N ARG A 29 6.63 1.24 -10.56
CA ARG A 29 5.36 1.66 -9.93
C ARG A 29 4.19 0.70 -10.03
N ALA A 30 4.32 -0.32 -10.87
CA ALA A 30 3.22 -1.23 -11.16
C ALA A 30 3.24 -2.49 -10.28
N ARG A 31 4.37 -2.82 -9.64
CA ARG A 31 4.54 -4.06 -8.88
C ARG A 31 5.61 -3.93 -7.79
N LEU A 32 5.38 -4.56 -6.64
CA LEU A 32 6.35 -4.78 -5.56
C LEU A 32 6.44 -6.29 -5.27
N LEU A 33 7.66 -6.81 -5.09
CA LEU A 33 7.93 -8.25 -5.00
C LEU A 33 8.81 -8.57 -3.78
N GLY A 34 8.27 -8.35 -2.59
CA GLY A 34 8.95 -8.66 -1.34
C GLY A 34 9.85 -7.54 -0.82
N ASP A 35 9.72 -6.34 -1.37
CA ASP A 35 10.46 -5.17 -0.92
C ASP A 35 9.98 -4.75 0.48
N GLY A 36 10.86 -4.83 1.47
CA GLY A 36 10.55 -4.39 2.84
C GLY A 36 10.31 -2.89 2.87
N SER A 37 9.25 -2.39 3.50
CA SER A 37 9.06 -0.94 3.70
C SER A 37 8.17 -0.63 4.91
N ARG A 38 8.41 0.51 5.59
CA ARG A 38 7.60 0.95 6.75
C ARG A 38 6.15 1.29 6.36
N TRP A 39 5.89 1.53 5.09
CA TRP A 39 4.54 1.59 4.52
C TRP A 39 4.57 1.33 3.01
N CYS A 40 3.40 0.96 2.48
CA CYS A 40 3.14 0.87 1.05
C CYS A 40 1.81 1.56 0.75
N SER A 41 1.80 2.48 -0.22
CA SER A 41 0.58 3.13 -0.71
C SER A 41 0.19 2.63 -2.09
N LEU A 42 -1.11 2.60 -2.33
CA LEU A 42 -1.74 2.47 -3.63
C LEU A 42 -2.53 3.75 -3.86
N GLU A 43 -2.14 4.48 -4.90
CA GLU A 43 -2.71 5.78 -5.27
C GLU A 43 -3.28 5.71 -6.68
N GLY A 44 -4.24 6.57 -6.97
CA GLY A 44 -4.81 6.70 -8.31
C GLY A 44 -5.91 7.76 -8.35
N MET A 45 -6.73 7.68 -9.40
CA MET A 45 -7.81 8.61 -9.67
C MET A 45 -9.17 7.96 -9.38
N LEU A 46 -10.07 8.74 -8.78
CA LEU A 46 -11.49 8.44 -8.63
C LEU A 46 -12.30 9.36 -9.54
N PRO A 47 -13.42 8.89 -10.09
CA PRO A 47 -14.43 9.77 -10.66
C PRO A 47 -14.90 10.79 -9.61
N GLY A 48 -14.88 12.05 -9.98
CA GLY A 48 -15.40 13.17 -9.19
C GLY A 48 -16.69 13.75 -9.77
N PRO A 49 -17.24 14.78 -9.10
CA PRO A 49 -18.41 15.49 -9.57
C PRO A 49 -18.24 15.98 -11.02
N GLN A 50 -19.29 15.86 -11.82
CA GLN A 50 -19.31 16.30 -13.23
C GLN A 50 -18.22 15.67 -14.11
N GLY A 51 -17.69 14.50 -13.74
CA GLY A 51 -16.67 13.78 -14.52
C GLY A 51 -15.25 14.34 -14.36
N ALA A 52 -15.02 15.22 -13.37
CA ALA A 52 -13.66 15.63 -13.02
C ALA A 52 -12.95 14.51 -12.26
N GLU A 53 -11.75 14.12 -12.70
CA GLU A 53 -10.94 13.16 -11.95
C GLU A 53 -10.39 13.77 -10.67
N ARG A 54 -10.33 12.99 -9.60
CA ARG A 54 -9.74 13.42 -8.31
C ARG A 54 -8.82 12.36 -7.73
N PRO A 55 -7.65 12.77 -7.18
CA PRO A 55 -6.73 11.84 -6.54
C PRO A 55 -7.35 11.21 -5.31
N ALA A 56 -7.01 9.95 -5.07
CA ALA A 56 -7.31 9.23 -3.85
C ALA A 56 -6.31 8.10 -3.64
N GLY A 57 -6.29 7.55 -2.43
CA GLY A 57 -5.41 6.44 -2.16
C GLY A 57 -5.62 5.81 -0.81
N VAL A 58 -4.88 4.72 -0.63
CA VAL A 58 -4.82 3.94 0.60
C VAL A 58 -3.37 3.58 0.87
N ALA A 59 -2.94 3.71 2.11
CA ALA A 59 -1.65 3.21 2.59
C ALA A 59 -1.85 2.18 3.69
N ILE A 60 -1.04 1.13 3.67
CA ILE A 60 -0.86 0.23 4.80
C ILE A 60 0.47 0.58 5.47
N LEU A 61 0.40 0.93 6.75
CA LEU A 61 1.53 1.26 7.59
C LEU A 61 1.94 0.03 8.40
N ASP A 62 3.24 -0.23 8.48
CA ASP A 62 3.84 -1.35 9.21
C ASP A 62 4.50 -0.86 10.51
N HIS A 63 4.14 -1.48 11.64
CA HIS A 63 4.65 -1.06 12.95
C HIS A 63 6.06 -1.64 13.19
N PRO A 64 7.00 -0.90 13.79
CA PRO A 64 8.32 -1.41 14.19
C PRO A 64 8.31 -2.64 15.12
N GLY A 65 7.17 -2.91 15.73
CA GLY A 65 6.95 -4.06 16.62
C GLY A 65 6.45 -5.32 15.91
N ASN A 66 6.29 -5.29 14.59
CA ASN A 66 5.93 -6.48 13.83
C ASN A 66 7.15 -7.38 13.62
N PRO A 67 6.96 -8.71 13.63
CA PRO A 67 7.96 -9.63 13.10
C PRO A 67 8.32 -9.24 11.66
N ASN A 68 9.61 -9.34 11.33
CA ASN A 68 10.13 -8.98 10.00
C ASN A 68 9.94 -7.51 9.61
N HIS A 69 9.78 -6.58 10.57
CA HIS A 69 9.79 -5.15 10.27
C HIS A 69 11.12 -4.71 9.61
N PRO A 70 11.08 -3.91 8.54
CA PRO A 70 9.89 -3.51 7.80
C PRO A 70 9.33 -4.64 6.95
N THR A 71 8.02 -4.90 7.09
CA THR A 71 7.33 -5.99 6.40
C THR A 71 7.56 -5.91 4.88
N PRO A 72 7.90 -7.03 4.23
CA PRO A 72 7.96 -7.11 2.77
C PRO A 72 6.57 -6.95 2.14
N TRP A 73 6.50 -6.19 1.04
CA TRP A 73 5.25 -5.93 0.32
C TRP A 73 5.14 -6.76 -0.95
N TYR A 74 4.00 -7.39 -1.14
CA TYR A 74 3.57 -7.92 -2.43
C TYR A 74 2.40 -7.08 -2.94
N ALA A 75 2.62 -6.34 -4.01
CA ALA A 75 1.60 -5.42 -4.52
C ALA A 75 1.67 -5.37 -6.04
N SER A 76 0.53 -5.06 -6.66
CA SER A 76 0.46 -4.76 -8.08
C SER A 76 -0.66 -3.78 -8.37
N THR A 77 -0.48 -2.98 -9.42
CA THR A 77 -1.55 -2.20 -10.06
C THR A 77 -2.02 -2.86 -11.35
N ARG A 78 -1.28 -3.86 -11.84
CA ARG A 78 -1.59 -4.63 -13.04
C ARG A 78 -1.68 -6.11 -12.71
N ALA A 79 -2.59 -6.84 -13.35
CA ALA A 79 -2.49 -8.28 -13.39
C ALA A 79 -2.75 -8.78 -14.81
N ASP A 80 -1.70 -9.32 -15.41
CA ASP A 80 -1.77 -10.32 -16.46
C ASP A 80 -2.33 -11.65 -15.93
N THR A 81 -2.15 -11.91 -14.63
CA THR A 81 -2.46 -13.17 -13.97
C THR A 81 -3.94 -13.31 -13.55
N TYR A 82 -4.69 -12.21 -13.46
CA TYR A 82 -6.08 -12.19 -12.94
C TYR A 82 -7.13 -11.62 -13.92
N GLY A 83 -6.78 -11.41 -15.21
CA GLY A 83 -7.75 -11.08 -16.26
C GLY A 83 -7.16 -10.39 -17.48
N ASP A 84 -7.89 -10.47 -18.59
CA ASP A 84 -7.43 -10.07 -19.94
C ASP A 84 -7.51 -8.55 -20.22
N GLU A 85 -8.06 -7.72 -19.31
CA GLU A 85 -8.48 -6.32 -19.61
C GLU A 85 -8.04 -5.21 -18.62
N GLY A 86 -7.01 -5.43 -17.80
CA GLY A 86 -6.36 -4.32 -17.09
C GLY A 86 -6.78 -4.09 -15.63
N TRP A 87 -5.93 -3.30 -14.98
CA TRP A 87 -5.93 -2.86 -13.57
C TRP A 87 -6.37 -3.89 -12.52
N SER A 88 -5.39 -4.45 -11.82
CA SER A 88 -5.60 -5.27 -10.63
C SER A 88 -4.87 -4.61 -9.47
N ASN A 89 -5.63 -3.89 -8.67
CA ASN A 89 -5.14 -3.12 -7.55
C ASN A 89 -5.13 -4.00 -6.31
N PHE A 90 -3.94 -4.40 -5.86
CA PHE A 90 -3.79 -5.07 -4.56
C PHE A 90 -2.49 -4.66 -3.87
N VAL A 91 -2.56 -4.65 -2.53
CA VAL A 91 -1.42 -4.46 -1.63
C VAL A 91 -1.53 -5.49 -0.52
N ASN A 92 -0.47 -6.27 -0.33
CA ASN A 92 -0.40 -7.33 0.68
C ASN A 92 0.86 -7.15 1.54
N ALA A 93 0.65 -7.08 2.86
CA ALA A 93 1.71 -7.22 3.85
C ALA A 93 2.19 -8.68 3.84
N ALA A 94 3.22 -8.96 3.07
CA ALA A 94 3.65 -10.31 2.73
C ALA A 94 4.67 -10.84 3.75
N PHE A 95 4.39 -10.76 5.05
CA PHE A 95 5.34 -11.03 6.15
C PHE A 95 5.99 -12.44 6.16
N LEU A 96 5.59 -13.33 5.25
CA LEU A 96 6.17 -14.66 4.99
C LEU A 96 6.93 -14.76 3.65
N TRP A 97 7.17 -13.65 2.95
CA TRP A 97 7.72 -13.64 1.59
C TRP A 97 9.10 -14.30 1.50
N HIS A 98 10.00 -13.93 2.43
CA HIS A 98 11.39 -14.40 2.44
C HIS A 98 11.59 -15.70 3.22
N GLY A 99 10.57 -16.19 3.92
CA GLY A 99 10.66 -17.39 4.74
C GLY A 99 9.50 -17.56 5.72
N PRO A 100 9.42 -18.72 6.38
CA PRO A 100 8.39 -18.99 7.37
C PRO A 100 8.57 -18.13 8.63
N LEU A 101 7.47 -17.91 9.34
CA LEU A 101 7.47 -17.42 10.71
C LEU A 101 6.99 -18.57 11.60
N GLU A 102 7.87 -19.07 12.46
CA GLU A 102 7.53 -20.13 13.40
C GLU A 102 6.76 -19.54 14.59
N VAL A 103 5.65 -20.19 14.94
CA VAL A 103 4.79 -19.81 16.07
C VAL A 103 4.47 -21.09 16.84
N ALA A 104 4.88 -21.17 18.10
CA ALA A 104 4.66 -22.32 18.94
C ALA A 104 3.18 -22.47 19.35
N ALA A 105 2.78 -23.66 19.78
CA ALA A 105 1.43 -23.87 20.32
C ALA A 105 1.20 -22.98 21.55
N GLY A 106 0.17 -22.14 21.48
CA GLY A 106 -0.15 -21.17 22.54
C GLY A 106 0.62 -19.85 22.47
N GLU A 107 1.55 -19.70 21.53
CA GLU A 107 2.21 -18.43 21.26
C GLU A 107 1.30 -17.49 20.46
N GLU A 108 1.33 -16.20 20.81
CA GLU A 108 0.55 -15.17 20.13
C GLU A 108 1.37 -14.54 18.99
N LEU A 109 0.91 -14.69 17.76
CA LEU A 109 1.41 -13.88 16.64
C LEU A 109 0.69 -12.53 16.62
N ARG A 110 1.43 -11.46 16.93
CA ARG A 110 0.90 -10.09 16.89
C ARG A 110 1.40 -9.32 15.68
N LEU A 111 0.48 -8.98 14.79
CA LEU A 111 0.71 -8.11 13.64
C LEU A 111 -0.08 -6.80 13.84
N ARG A 112 0.60 -5.67 13.73
CA ARG A 112 0.07 -4.32 13.93
C ARG A 112 0.23 -3.56 12.63
N HIS A 113 -0.88 -3.33 11.96
CA HIS A 113 -0.91 -2.52 10.75
C HIS A 113 -1.94 -1.41 10.93
N ARG A 114 -1.71 -0.27 10.28
CA ARG A 114 -2.69 0.82 10.21
C ARG A 114 -3.02 1.09 8.75
N VAL A 115 -4.30 1.28 8.47
CA VAL A 115 -4.76 1.71 7.16
C VAL A 115 -5.07 3.20 7.21
N VAL A 116 -4.47 3.96 6.29
CA VAL A 116 -4.76 5.38 6.08
C VAL A 116 -5.40 5.52 4.69
N THR A 117 -6.40 6.39 4.57
CA THR A 117 -7.08 6.67 3.30
C THR A 117 -7.28 8.17 3.13
N TRP A 118 -7.35 8.60 1.89
CA TRP A 118 -7.52 10.01 1.52
C TRP A 118 -8.32 10.13 0.21
N ASP A 119 -8.92 11.30 0.00
CA ASP A 119 -9.79 11.64 -1.14
C ASP A 119 -9.28 12.90 -1.89
N ASP A 120 -8.01 13.23 -1.66
CA ASP A 120 -7.29 14.42 -2.12
C ASP A 120 -5.86 14.05 -2.55
N GLU A 121 -5.06 15.01 -2.99
CA GLU A 121 -3.66 14.73 -3.31
C GLU A 121 -2.93 14.33 -2.02
N SER A 122 -2.15 13.25 -2.10
CA SER A 122 -1.24 12.86 -1.05
C SER A 122 0.17 12.84 -1.61
N ASP A 123 1.13 13.07 -0.74
CA ASP A 123 2.54 12.87 -1.01
C ASP A 123 3.12 11.85 -0.01
N PRO A 124 4.35 11.35 -0.25
CA PRO A 124 5.02 10.46 0.68
C PRO A 124 5.23 11.07 2.07
N ASP A 125 5.40 12.40 2.16
CA ASP A 125 5.68 13.11 3.41
C ASP A 125 4.47 13.09 4.35
N ARG A 126 3.25 13.18 3.81
CA ARG A 126 2.00 13.02 4.55
C ARG A 126 1.87 11.61 5.12
N ILE A 127 2.21 10.59 4.34
CA ILE A 127 2.15 9.19 4.79
C ILE A 127 3.21 8.94 5.87
N ASP A 128 4.41 9.47 5.70
CA ASP A 128 5.46 9.43 6.72
C ASP A 128 5.03 10.11 8.02
N SER A 129 4.39 11.28 7.93
CA SER A 129 3.85 11.98 9.10
C SER A 129 2.76 11.18 9.83
N GLU A 130 1.90 10.45 9.10
CA GLU A 130 0.91 9.54 9.69
C GLU A 130 1.57 8.31 10.34
N TRP A 131 2.65 7.80 9.76
CA TRP A 131 3.45 6.72 10.33
C TRP A 131 4.12 7.15 11.63
N ASP A 132 4.85 8.28 11.62
CA ASP A 132 5.53 8.82 12.80
C ASP A 132 4.55 9.05 13.96
N ARG A 133 3.42 9.69 13.67
CA ARG A 133 2.35 9.94 14.66
C ARG A 133 1.76 8.65 15.22
N TRP A 134 1.71 7.59 14.42
CA TRP A 134 1.15 6.32 14.85
C TRP A 134 2.12 5.57 15.76
N VAL A 135 3.39 5.45 15.36
CA VAL A 135 4.37 4.65 16.10
C VAL A 135 4.86 5.34 17.37
N SER A 136 4.63 6.65 17.51
CA SER A 136 4.93 7.41 18.73
C SER A 136 3.88 7.29 19.84
N ARG A 137 2.82 6.49 19.65
CA ARG A 137 1.72 6.28 20.62
C ARG A 137 1.83 4.92 21.28
#